data_AF-A0AA35W7W2-F1
#
_entry.id   AF-A0AA35W7W2-F1
#
_cell.length_a   1.000
_cell.length_b   1.000
_cell.length_c   1.000
_cell.angle_alpha   90.00
_cell.angle_beta   90.00
_cell.angle_gamma   90.00
#
_symmetry.space_group_name_H-M   'P 1'
#
loop_
_entity.id
_entity.type
_entity.pdbx_description
1 polymer ?
#
loop_
_entity_poly.entity_id
_entity_poly.type
_entity_poly.pdbx_seq_one_letter_code
_entity_poly.pdbx_strand_id
1 'polypeptide(L)'
;VTVVVSVPYRENGYEDKIKLIRGKLEEVELPVDKVDIIISEWMGYFLLFESMLDTVIFSRDKWLRDPSHVYPNVCRMKLVAVSDETEREARIDFWDNVYGFKMSCMKTEILKEASVQCMEESRVISSTHTLKEFHLTRVTVAELQFEEPFQLTIEQDSLCHAIVGFFEAEFEGPQHCEVLKTGPQSPPTHWKQTVFYLQDPIPVQTGKLLNS
;
A
#
# COMPACT_ATOMS: atom_id res chain seq x y z
N VAL A 1 -6.31 -0.76 16.69
CA VAL A 1 -6.76 -2.14 16.41
C VAL A 1 -6.60 -2.98 17.67
N THR A 2 -7.68 -3.59 18.19
CA THR A 2 -7.62 -4.46 19.38
C THR A 2 -7.28 -5.88 18.93
N VAL A 3 -6.02 -6.29 19.03
CA VAL A 3 -5.63 -7.66 18.65
C VAL A 3 -5.95 -8.61 19.82
N VAL A 4 -6.82 -9.59 19.57
CA VAL A 4 -7.15 -10.70 20.49
C VAL A 4 -5.99 -11.70 20.51
N VAL A 5 -4.83 -11.29 21.05
CA VAL A 5 -3.62 -12.17 21.13
C VAL A 5 -3.60 -13.00 22.41
N SER A 6 -4.55 -12.81 23.35
CA SER A 6 -4.35 -13.31 24.72
C SER A 6 -4.37 -14.83 24.91
N VAL A 7 -4.97 -15.59 24.01
CA VAL A 7 -5.15 -17.05 24.16
C VAL A 7 -4.07 -17.86 23.43
N PRO A 8 -3.74 -17.58 22.15
CA PRO A 8 -2.87 -18.48 21.37
C PRO A 8 -1.45 -18.62 21.93
N TYR A 9 -0.82 -17.55 22.41
CA TYR A 9 0.58 -17.61 22.84
C TYR A 9 0.80 -18.45 24.11
N ARG A 10 -0.19 -18.51 25.01
CA ARG A 10 -0.14 -19.29 26.25
C ARG A 10 -0.24 -20.78 25.96
N GLU A 11 -1.16 -21.18 25.10
CA GLU A 11 -1.29 -22.58 24.65
C GLU A 11 -0.01 -23.10 23.97
N ASN A 12 0.79 -22.19 23.41
CA ASN A 12 2.07 -22.50 22.78
C ASN A 12 3.28 -22.36 23.74
N GLY A 13 3.07 -22.14 25.04
CA GLY A 13 4.15 -22.11 26.04
C GLY A 13 5.05 -20.88 25.99
N TYR A 14 4.56 -19.74 25.49
CA TYR A 14 5.33 -18.49 25.37
C TYR A 14 5.01 -17.46 26.45
N GLU A 15 4.31 -17.85 27.51
CA GLU A 15 3.88 -16.95 28.59
C GLU A 15 5.01 -16.24 29.33
N ASP A 16 6.18 -16.89 29.42
CA ASP A 16 7.38 -16.32 30.05
C ASP A 16 8.11 -15.31 29.17
N LYS A 17 7.82 -15.32 27.86
CA LYS A 17 8.54 -14.56 26.83
C LYS A 17 7.71 -13.42 26.23
N ILE A 18 6.39 -13.59 26.16
CA ILE A 18 5.47 -12.63 25.53
C ILE A 18 4.60 -11.97 26.60
N LYS A 19 4.73 -10.64 26.73
CA LYS A 19 3.89 -9.82 27.59
C LYS A 19 2.99 -8.93 26.75
N LEU A 20 1.68 -9.10 26.91
CA LEU A 20 0.69 -8.27 26.23
C LEU A 20 0.37 -7.03 27.07
N ILE A 21 0.41 -5.87 26.43
CA ILE A 21 0.04 -4.59 27.03
C ILE A 21 -1.16 -4.07 26.24
N ARG A 22 -2.29 -3.88 26.92
CA ARG A 22 -3.53 -3.38 26.31
C ARG A 22 -3.59 -1.87 26.46
N GLY A 23 -3.57 -1.16 25.33
CA GLY A 23 -3.75 0.28 25.28
C GLY A 23 -3.34 0.82 23.91
N LYS A 24 -3.52 2.12 23.70
CA LYS A 24 -2.85 2.81 22.61
C LYS A 24 -1.38 2.95 22.95
N LEU A 25 -0.52 2.79 21.97
CA LEU A 25 0.91 2.77 22.20
C LEU A 25 1.40 4.10 22.79
N GLU A 26 0.78 5.20 22.39
CA GLU A 26 1.05 6.56 22.85
C GLU A 26 0.67 6.79 24.33
N GLU A 27 -0.21 5.96 24.89
CA GLU A 27 -0.78 6.12 26.25
C GLU A 27 -0.23 5.09 27.25
N VAL A 28 0.56 4.12 26.80
CA VAL A 28 1.11 3.06 27.66
C VAL A 28 2.58 3.28 27.99
N GLU A 29 3.00 2.72 29.12
CA GLU A 29 4.39 2.62 29.51
C GLU A 29 4.87 1.17 29.39
N LEU A 30 6.02 0.99 28.75
CA LEU A 30 6.65 -0.31 28.62
C LEU A 30 7.33 -0.67 29.96
N PRO A 31 7.42 -1.97 30.30
CA PRO A 31 8.13 -2.42 31.49
C PRO A 31 9.67 -2.31 31.36
N VAL A 32 10.16 -1.66 30.30
CA VAL A 32 11.57 -1.47 29.95
C VAL A 32 11.75 -0.07 29.38
N ASP A 33 12.92 0.54 29.57
CA ASP A 33 13.22 1.90 29.09
C ASP A 33 13.36 1.96 27.57
N LYS A 34 13.95 0.92 26.97
CA LYS A 34 14.25 0.82 25.54
C LYS A 34 14.10 -0.61 25.05
N VAL A 35 13.77 -0.77 23.77
CA VAL A 35 13.68 -2.04 23.03
C VAL A 35 14.79 -2.13 21.99
N ASP A 36 15.21 -3.34 21.65
CA ASP A 36 16.26 -3.58 20.67
C ASP A 36 15.71 -3.71 19.25
N ILE A 37 14.47 -4.21 19.10
CA ILE A 37 13.82 -4.47 17.81
C ILE A 37 12.36 -4.01 17.90
N ILE A 38 11.87 -3.38 16.82
CA ILE A 38 10.44 -3.17 16.59
C ILE A 38 10.04 -3.96 15.34
N ILE A 39 9.00 -4.79 15.47
CA ILE A 39 8.37 -5.47 14.34
C ILE A 39 6.90 -5.07 14.35
N SER A 40 6.41 -4.51 13.25
CA SER A 40 5.01 -4.13 13.12
C SER A 40 4.51 -4.40 11.71
N GLU A 41 3.35 -5.03 11.63
CA GLU A 41 2.51 -5.00 10.44
C GLU A 41 1.61 -3.76 10.61
N TRP A 42 1.90 -2.70 9.86
CA TRP A 42 1.24 -1.39 9.96
C TRP A 42 0.66 -0.91 8.63
N MET A 43 0.90 -1.67 7.55
CA MET A 43 0.70 -1.20 6.19
C MET A 43 -0.80 -1.16 5.87
N GLY A 44 -1.23 -0.06 5.29
CA GLY A 44 -2.61 0.15 4.85
C GLY A 44 -2.82 -0.14 3.36
N TYR A 45 -4.03 0.16 2.86
CA TYR A 45 -4.27 0.18 1.42
C TYR A 45 -3.39 1.26 0.76
N PHE A 46 -2.80 0.94 -0.39
CA PHE A 46 -1.77 1.76 -1.03
C PHE A 46 -0.70 2.27 -0.03
N LEU A 47 -0.29 1.38 0.89
CA LEU A 47 0.66 1.60 2.00
C LEU A 47 0.17 2.52 3.12
N LEU A 48 -0.39 3.69 2.83
CA LEU A 48 -0.63 4.74 3.83
C LEU A 48 -2.09 4.86 4.29
N PHE A 49 -3.08 4.40 3.51
CA PHE A 49 -4.49 4.54 3.85
C PHE A 49 -4.90 3.59 4.98
N GLU A 50 -5.42 4.15 6.08
CA GLU A 50 -5.68 3.42 7.34
C GLU A 50 -4.43 2.74 7.94
N SER A 51 -3.24 3.21 7.58
CA SER A 51 -1.98 2.72 8.15
C SER A 51 -1.76 3.18 9.60
N MET A 52 -0.83 2.51 10.28
CA MET A 52 -0.37 2.88 11.63
C MET A 52 1.10 3.35 11.63
N LEU A 53 1.57 3.94 10.52
CA LEU A 53 2.97 4.32 10.37
C LEU A 53 3.39 5.42 11.36
N ASP A 54 2.49 6.32 11.70
CA ASP A 54 2.68 7.34 12.73
C ASP A 54 2.97 6.73 14.11
N THR A 55 2.22 5.69 14.51
CA THR A 55 2.48 4.93 15.74
C THR A 55 3.83 4.21 15.70
N VAL A 56 4.22 3.66 14.54
CA VAL A 56 5.54 3.02 14.36
C VAL A 56 6.66 4.04 14.50
N ILE A 57 6.54 5.20 13.85
CA ILE A 57 7.48 6.32 13.98
C ILE A 57 7.60 6.76 15.44
N PHE A 58 6.46 6.96 16.13
CA PHE A 58 6.44 7.31 17.55
C PHE A 58 7.19 6.28 18.41
N SER A 59 6.94 4.98 18.20
CA SER A 59 7.58 3.93 18.98
C SER A 59 9.08 3.80 18.72
N ARG A 60 9.50 3.98 17.47
CA ARG A 60 10.91 4.05 17.08
C ARG A 60 11.62 5.16 17.84
N ASP A 61 11.06 6.37 17.78
CA ASP A 61 11.69 7.54 18.37
C ASP A 61 11.68 7.49 19.91
N LYS A 62 10.60 6.98 20.52
CA LYS A 62 10.47 6.87 21.98
C LYS A 62 11.31 5.74 22.56
N TRP A 63 11.25 4.51 22.02
CA TRP A 63 11.78 3.32 22.69
C TRP A 63 12.87 2.55 21.95
N LEU A 64 13.07 2.70 20.65
CA LEU A 64 14.08 1.89 19.96
C LEU A 64 15.50 2.37 20.30
N ARG A 65 16.42 1.45 20.61
CA ARG A 65 17.84 1.77 20.86
C ARG A 65 18.58 2.15 19.58
N ASP A 66 18.36 1.37 18.52
CA ASP A 66 19.02 1.51 17.24
C ASP A 66 17.97 1.53 16.12
N PRO A 67 17.76 2.68 15.45
CA PRO A 67 16.77 2.83 14.39
C PRO A 67 16.91 1.86 13.22
N SER A 68 18.05 1.18 13.05
CA SER A 68 18.23 0.15 12.00
C SER A 68 17.45 -1.14 12.26
N HIS A 69 16.93 -1.35 13.48
CA HIS A 69 16.22 -2.57 13.88
C HIS A 69 14.68 -2.39 13.94
N VAL A 70 14.12 -1.62 13.01
CA VAL A 70 12.68 -1.50 12.79
C VAL A 70 12.29 -2.28 11.53
N TYR A 71 11.29 -3.15 11.62
CA TYR A 71 10.91 -4.07 10.55
C TYR A 71 9.40 -3.99 10.23
N PRO A 72 9.01 -3.86 8.95
CA PRO A 72 9.89 -3.67 7.78
C PRO A 72 10.71 -2.37 7.87
N ASN A 73 11.90 -2.34 7.27
CA ASN A 73 12.82 -1.20 7.37
C ASN A 73 12.75 -0.27 6.15
N VAL A 74 12.32 -0.78 4.99
CA VAL A 74 12.08 0.03 3.78
C VAL A 74 10.73 -0.33 3.16
N CYS A 75 9.94 0.67 2.79
CA CYS A 75 8.69 0.48 2.07
C CYS A 75 8.66 1.35 0.80
N ARG A 76 8.19 0.78 -0.30
CA ARG A 76 8.12 1.46 -1.61
C ARG A 76 6.70 1.45 -2.12
N MET A 77 6.14 2.62 -2.39
CA MET A 77 4.91 2.78 -3.15
C MET A 77 5.25 2.73 -4.64
N LYS A 78 4.49 1.94 -5.40
CA LYS A 78 4.73 1.68 -6.81
C LYS A 78 3.47 1.89 -7.63
N LEU A 79 3.66 2.28 -8.89
CA LEU A 79 2.61 2.54 -9.86
C LEU A 79 2.85 1.73 -11.14
N VAL A 80 1.75 1.31 -11.78
CA VAL A 80 1.69 0.81 -13.15
C VAL A 80 0.47 1.38 -13.88
N ALA A 81 0.51 1.43 -15.20
CA ALA A 81 -0.66 1.72 -16.04
C ALA A 81 -1.34 0.41 -16.44
N VAL A 82 -2.67 0.42 -16.52
CA VAL A 82 -3.47 -0.76 -16.90
C VAL A 82 -4.47 -0.47 -18.01
N SER A 83 -4.75 -1.50 -18.80
CA SER A 83 -5.85 -1.53 -19.74
C SER A 83 -6.91 -2.53 -19.27
N ASP A 84 -8.12 -2.02 -19.00
CA ASP A 84 -9.20 -2.81 -18.42
C ASP A 84 -10.57 -2.22 -18.80
N GLU A 85 -10.95 -2.42 -20.07
CA GLU A 85 -12.21 -1.94 -20.62
C GLU A 85 -13.40 -2.55 -19.89
N THR A 86 -13.40 -3.87 -19.68
CA THR A 86 -14.48 -4.60 -19.00
C THR A 86 -14.78 -4.05 -17.60
N GLU A 87 -13.74 -3.81 -16.78
CA GLU A 87 -13.96 -3.30 -15.42
C GLU A 87 -14.39 -1.83 -15.43
N ARG A 88 -13.87 -1.03 -16.38
CA ARG A 88 -14.33 0.34 -16.58
C ARG A 88 -15.80 0.38 -16.98
N GLU A 89 -16.22 -0.46 -17.93
CA GLU A 89 -17.61 -0.55 -18.36
C GLU A 89 -18.53 -0.87 -17.19
N ALA A 90 -18.15 -1.86 -16.37
CA ALA A 90 -18.94 -2.30 -15.23
C ALA A 90 -19.06 -1.24 -14.11
N ARG A 91 -18.00 -0.46 -13.86
CA ARG A 91 -17.95 0.47 -12.72
C ARG A 91 -18.26 1.92 -13.05
N ILE A 92 -17.78 2.37 -14.20
CA ILE A 92 -17.86 3.76 -14.64
C ILE A 92 -18.95 3.90 -15.68
N ASP A 93 -18.85 3.20 -16.82
CA ASP A 93 -19.72 3.47 -17.96
C ASP A 93 -21.14 2.93 -17.79
N PHE A 94 -21.35 1.96 -16.89
CA PHE A 94 -22.67 1.50 -16.44
C PHE A 94 -23.61 2.67 -16.08
N TRP A 95 -23.08 3.73 -15.47
CA TRP A 95 -23.88 4.88 -15.03
C TRP A 95 -24.37 5.79 -16.17
N ASP A 96 -23.86 5.62 -17.39
CA ASP A 96 -24.42 6.32 -18.54
C ASP A 96 -25.84 5.85 -18.85
N ASN A 97 -26.12 4.57 -18.59
CA ASN A 97 -27.41 3.96 -18.88
C ASN A 97 -27.73 2.79 -17.94
N VAL A 98 -28.37 3.12 -16.83
CA VAL A 98 -28.86 2.15 -15.86
C VAL A 98 -30.27 1.74 -16.27
N TYR A 99 -30.40 0.71 -17.11
CA TYR A 99 -31.69 0.17 -17.56
C TYR A 99 -32.63 1.21 -18.21
N GLY A 100 -32.09 2.13 -19.00
CA GLY A 100 -32.81 3.22 -19.66
C GLY A 100 -32.72 4.56 -18.91
N PHE A 101 -32.18 4.58 -17.70
CA PHE A 101 -32.01 5.79 -16.89
C PHE A 101 -30.59 6.33 -16.99
N LYS A 102 -30.46 7.61 -17.39
CA LYS A 102 -29.17 8.31 -17.38
C LYS A 102 -28.80 8.73 -15.96
N MET A 103 -27.73 8.16 -15.42
CA MET A 103 -27.22 8.44 -14.07
C MET A 103 -25.77 8.93 -14.10
N SER A 104 -25.36 9.58 -15.19
CA SER A 104 -23.97 9.98 -15.44
C SER A 104 -23.39 10.92 -14.36
N CYS A 105 -24.23 11.56 -13.54
CA CYS A 105 -23.78 12.32 -12.37
C CYS A 105 -23.02 11.47 -11.35
N MET A 106 -23.29 10.15 -11.28
CA MET A 106 -22.61 9.24 -10.38
C MET A 106 -21.15 9.01 -10.77
N LYS A 107 -20.81 9.12 -12.07
CA LYS A 107 -19.43 8.94 -12.57
C LYS A 107 -18.45 9.87 -11.88
N THR A 108 -18.84 11.13 -11.70
CA THR A 108 -17.97 12.15 -11.10
C THR A 108 -17.60 11.84 -9.66
N GLU A 109 -18.49 11.22 -8.89
CA GLU A 109 -18.18 10.83 -7.51
C GLU A 109 -17.34 9.55 -7.49
N ILE A 110 -17.65 8.57 -8.33
CA ILE A 110 -16.91 7.31 -8.39
C ILE A 110 -15.46 7.53 -8.86
N LEU A 111 -15.24 8.41 -9.83
CA LEU A 111 -13.89 8.73 -10.32
C LEU A 111 -12.99 9.44 -9.28
N LYS A 112 -13.56 10.03 -8.23
CA LYS A 112 -12.80 10.63 -7.13
C LYS A 112 -12.35 9.60 -6.10
N GLU A 113 -12.96 8.42 -6.10
CA GLU A 113 -12.67 7.35 -5.15
C GLU A 113 -11.73 6.31 -5.78
N ALA A 114 -10.76 5.86 -5.00
CA ALA A 114 -9.90 4.76 -5.40
C ALA A 114 -10.58 3.42 -5.09
N SER A 115 -10.49 2.45 -6.00
CA SER A 115 -11.04 1.09 -5.79
C SER A 115 -9.96 0.14 -5.30
N VAL A 116 -10.28 -0.74 -4.35
CA VAL A 116 -9.35 -1.80 -3.90
C VAL A 116 -9.78 -3.15 -4.48
N GLN A 117 -8.98 -3.70 -5.39
CA GLN A 117 -9.27 -4.96 -6.09
C GLN A 117 -8.02 -5.69 -6.53
N CYS A 118 -8.16 -6.98 -6.81
CA CYS A 118 -7.07 -7.78 -7.38
C CYS A 118 -6.95 -7.41 -8.86
N MET A 119 -5.75 -7.03 -9.27
CA MET A 119 -5.39 -6.72 -10.65
C MET A 119 -4.69 -7.92 -11.27
N GLU A 120 -5.15 -8.34 -12.44
CA GLU A 120 -4.50 -9.39 -13.21
C GLU A 120 -3.24 -8.83 -13.88
N GLU A 121 -2.14 -9.57 -13.83
CA GLU A 121 -0.87 -9.18 -14.46
C GLU A 121 -1.03 -8.91 -15.96
N SER A 122 -1.89 -9.66 -16.65
CA SER A 122 -2.15 -9.50 -18.09
C SER A 122 -2.75 -8.14 -18.48
N ARG A 123 -3.32 -7.39 -17.52
CA ARG A 123 -3.90 -6.07 -17.75
C ARG A 123 -2.86 -4.94 -17.60
N VAL A 124 -1.66 -5.24 -17.11
CA VAL A 124 -0.58 -4.27 -16.95
C VAL A 124 0.05 -3.98 -18.32
N ILE A 125 0.10 -2.70 -18.69
CA ILE A 125 0.56 -2.25 -20.02
C ILE A 125 1.82 -1.38 -19.96
N SER A 126 2.42 -1.22 -18.78
CA SER A 126 3.59 -0.36 -18.59
C SER A 126 4.63 -0.97 -17.66
N SER A 127 5.83 -0.39 -17.72
CA SER A 127 6.84 -0.56 -16.68
C SER A 127 6.31 -0.14 -15.31
N THR A 128 6.92 -0.66 -14.25
CA THR A 128 6.65 -0.22 -12.89
C THR A 128 7.48 1.02 -12.53
N HIS A 129 6.85 2.01 -11.91
CA HIS A 129 7.51 3.20 -11.37
C HIS A 129 7.45 3.20 -9.84
N THR A 130 8.55 3.51 -9.16
CA THR A 130 8.55 3.75 -7.70
C THR A 130 8.16 5.20 -7.44
N LEU A 131 6.97 5.41 -6.90
CA LEU A 131 6.44 6.73 -6.58
C LEU A 131 7.13 7.33 -5.34
N LYS A 132 7.24 6.55 -4.26
CA LYS A 132 7.83 7.00 -3.00
C LYS A 132 8.51 5.85 -2.28
N GLU A 133 9.68 6.13 -1.70
CA GLU A 133 10.41 5.22 -0.83
C GLU A 133 10.49 5.80 0.58
N PHE A 134 10.09 5.00 1.57
CA PHE A 134 10.15 5.34 2.98
C PHE A 134 11.17 4.45 3.68
N HIS A 135 12.19 5.07 4.26
CA HIS A 135 13.12 4.38 5.15
C HIS A 135 12.63 4.53 6.58
N LEU A 136 12.09 3.45 7.15
CA LEU A 136 11.52 3.47 8.49
C LEU A 136 12.54 3.78 9.59
N THR A 137 13.83 3.67 9.27
CA THR A 137 14.93 4.05 10.16
C THR A 137 15.01 5.57 10.42
N ARG A 138 14.44 6.40 9.54
CA ARG A 138 14.59 7.88 9.60
C ARG A 138 13.34 8.67 9.22
N VAL A 139 12.35 8.06 8.57
CA VAL A 139 11.14 8.75 8.09
C VAL A 139 10.43 9.50 9.21
N THR A 140 9.93 10.67 8.90
CA THR A 140 9.17 11.54 9.80
C THR A 140 7.72 11.62 9.36
N VAL A 141 6.82 11.99 10.29
CA VAL A 141 5.38 12.16 9.98
C VAL A 141 5.15 13.21 8.88
N ALA A 142 5.99 14.24 8.81
CA ALA A 142 5.89 15.28 7.78
C ALA A 142 6.16 14.75 6.36
N GLU A 143 7.03 13.75 6.22
CA GLU A 143 7.36 13.15 4.91
C GLU A 143 6.25 12.24 4.36
N LEU A 144 5.23 11.93 5.18
CA LEU A 144 4.06 11.15 4.74
C LEU A 144 3.10 11.98 3.87
N GLN A 145 3.24 13.30 3.89
CA GLN A 145 2.57 14.22 2.97
C GLN A 145 3.57 14.59 1.86
N PHE A 146 3.34 14.10 0.66
CA PHE A 146 4.27 14.28 -0.45
C PHE A 146 3.54 14.48 -1.78
N GLU A 147 4.28 15.04 -2.73
CA GLU A 147 3.93 15.12 -4.14
C GLU A 147 5.19 14.71 -4.91
N GLU A 148 5.09 13.70 -5.76
CA GLU A 148 6.21 13.15 -6.53
C GLU A 148 5.75 12.95 -7.97
N PRO A 149 6.52 13.37 -8.98
CA PRO A 149 6.22 13.05 -10.37
C PRO A 149 6.39 11.55 -10.60
N PHE A 150 5.63 10.99 -11.54
CA PHE A 150 5.83 9.62 -11.99
C PHE A 150 6.06 9.52 -13.49
N GLN A 151 6.70 8.44 -13.90
CA GLN A 151 6.95 8.14 -15.30
C GLN A 151 6.78 6.64 -15.57
N LEU A 152 5.79 6.29 -16.39
CA LEU A 152 5.48 4.92 -16.78
C LEU A 152 5.85 4.75 -18.25
N THR A 153 6.72 3.79 -18.55
CA THR A 153 7.07 3.45 -19.94
C THR A 153 6.03 2.46 -20.44
N ILE A 154 5.32 2.81 -21.51
CA ILE A 154 4.30 1.95 -22.10
C ILE A 154 4.97 0.80 -22.85
N GLU A 155 4.53 -0.42 -22.57
CA GLU A 155 5.10 -1.66 -23.10
C GLU A 155 4.18 -2.33 -24.12
N GLN A 156 2.92 -1.88 -24.21
CA GLN A 156 1.91 -2.43 -25.11
C GLN A 156 1.02 -1.31 -25.66
N ASP A 157 0.74 -1.33 -26.97
CA ASP A 157 -0.24 -0.44 -27.60
C ASP A 157 -1.63 -0.75 -27.06
N SER A 158 -2.28 0.21 -26.42
CA SER A 158 -3.57 -0.01 -25.78
C SER A 158 -4.29 1.31 -25.48
N LEU A 159 -5.45 1.18 -24.83
CA LEU A 159 -6.14 2.28 -24.20
C LEU A 159 -5.88 2.19 -22.68
N CYS A 160 -5.21 3.19 -22.11
CA CYS A 160 -4.93 3.24 -20.68
C CYS A 160 -6.21 3.66 -19.95
N HIS A 161 -6.72 2.80 -19.08
CA HIS A 161 -8.00 3.01 -18.39
C HIS A 161 -7.82 3.49 -16.95
N ALA A 162 -6.73 3.09 -16.29
CA ALA A 162 -6.44 3.42 -14.91
C ALA A 162 -4.94 3.39 -14.61
N ILE A 163 -4.56 4.04 -13.52
CA ILE A 163 -3.27 3.84 -12.86
C ILE A 163 -3.50 2.96 -11.64
N VAL A 164 -2.64 1.98 -11.41
CA VAL A 164 -2.74 1.05 -10.29
C VAL A 164 -1.56 1.25 -9.36
N GLY A 165 -1.89 1.50 -8.09
CA GLY A 165 -0.96 1.62 -6.99
C GLY A 165 -0.88 0.36 -6.14
N PHE A 166 0.35 0.00 -5.77
CA PHE A 166 0.66 -1.09 -4.85
C PHE A 166 1.94 -0.76 -4.07
N PHE A 167 2.36 -1.66 -3.18
CA PHE A 167 3.57 -1.45 -2.41
C PHE A 167 4.44 -2.70 -2.24
N GLU A 168 5.68 -2.46 -1.87
CA GLU A 168 6.61 -3.47 -1.38
C GLU A 168 7.10 -3.07 0.01
N ALA A 169 7.24 -4.04 0.90
CA ALA A 169 7.82 -3.87 2.23
C ALA A 169 9.00 -4.82 2.40
N GLU A 170 10.18 -4.26 2.59
CA GLU A 170 11.45 -4.94 2.71
C GLU A 170 11.82 -5.13 4.18
N PHE A 171 12.31 -6.33 4.48
CA PHE A 171 12.79 -6.79 5.77
C PHE A 171 14.27 -7.13 5.61
N GLU A 172 15.11 -6.11 5.52
CA GLU A 172 16.56 -6.27 5.36
C GLU A 172 17.20 -6.41 6.75
N GLY A 173 17.64 -7.64 7.06
CA GLY A 173 18.48 -7.93 8.20
C GLY A 173 19.94 -8.20 7.78
N PRO A 174 20.85 -8.46 8.75
CA PRO A 174 22.29 -8.57 8.48
C PRO A 174 22.72 -9.67 7.50
N GLN A 175 21.92 -10.73 7.37
CA GLN A 175 22.25 -11.94 6.59
C GLN A 175 21.20 -12.30 5.55
N HIS A 176 20.05 -11.64 5.59
CA HIS A 176 18.87 -12.04 4.84
C HIS A 176 17.98 -10.83 4.60
N CYS A 177 17.46 -10.73 3.37
CA CYS A 177 16.51 -9.71 2.98
C CYS A 177 15.29 -10.41 2.38
N GLU A 178 14.13 -10.12 2.95
CA GLU A 178 12.84 -10.61 2.46
C GLU A 178 11.96 -9.44 2.04
N VAL A 179 11.18 -9.62 0.98
CA VAL A 179 10.32 -8.56 0.45
C VAL A 179 8.89 -9.07 0.33
N LEU A 180 8.01 -8.48 1.12
CA LEU A 180 6.57 -8.59 0.92
C LEU A 180 6.18 -7.75 -0.29
N LYS A 181 5.64 -8.38 -1.32
CA LYS A 181 5.20 -7.72 -2.55
C LYS A 181 3.69 -7.79 -2.67
N THR A 182 3.06 -6.67 -3.03
CA THR A 182 1.61 -6.58 -3.26
C THR A 182 1.26 -6.26 -4.71
N GLY A 183 2.24 -6.30 -5.62
CA GLY A 183 2.02 -5.98 -7.02
C GLY A 183 1.21 -7.04 -7.78
N PRO A 184 0.62 -6.70 -8.95
CA PRO A 184 -0.15 -7.63 -9.78
C PRO A 184 0.62 -8.89 -10.22
N GLN A 185 1.96 -8.79 -10.31
CA GLN A 185 2.85 -9.89 -10.69
C GLN A 185 3.18 -10.85 -9.52
N SER A 186 2.61 -10.62 -8.34
CA SER A 186 2.87 -11.40 -7.12
C SER A 186 1.59 -12.10 -6.65
N PRO A 187 1.70 -13.17 -5.85
CA PRO A 187 0.54 -13.82 -5.26
C PRO A 187 -0.37 -12.80 -4.55
N PRO A 188 -1.71 -12.89 -4.71
CA PRO A 188 -2.63 -11.95 -4.09
C PRO A 188 -2.48 -11.88 -2.58
N THR A 189 -2.47 -10.65 -2.05
CA THR A 189 -2.48 -10.37 -0.62
C THR A 189 -3.81 -9.73 -0.22
N HIS A 190 -4.07 -9.59 1.08
CA HIS A 190 -5.31 -8.95 1.56
C HIS A 190 -5.38 -7.45 1.23
N TRP A 191 -4.24 -6.79 0.98
CA TRP A 191 -4.19 -5.40 0.53
C TRP A 191 -4.62 -5.23 -0.93
N LYS A 192 -4.55 -6.30 -1.73
CA LYS A 192 -4.79 -6.26 -3.18
C LYS A 192 -4.02 -5.10 -3.83
N GLN A 193 -4.61 -4.40 -4.80
CA GLN A 193 -4.07 -3.18 -5.39
C GLN A 193 -5.13 -2.07 -5.37
N THR A 194 -4.66 -0.82 -5.38
CA THR A 194 -5.51 0.37 -5.40
C THR A 194 -5.57 0.93 -6.81
N VAL A 195 -6.77 1.08 -7.35
CA VAL A 195 -7.03 1.43 -8.75
C VAL A 195 -7.57 2.85 -8.83
N PHE A 196 -6.90 3.69 -9.60
CA PHE A 196 -7.24 5.08 -9.87
C PHE A 196 -7.71 5.17 -11.33
N TYR A 197 -9.02 5.14 -11.54
CA TYR A 197 -9.60 5.25 -12.88
C TYR A 197 -9.35 6.63 -13.48
N LEU A 198 -8.94 6.67 -14.73
CA LEU A 198 -8.82 7.92 -15.47
C LEU A 198 -10.22 8.41 -15.85
N GLN A 199 -10.42 9.73 -15.82
CA GLN A 199 -11.67 10.32 -16.29
C GLN A 199 -11.98 9.89 -17.72
N ASP A 200 -11.00 10.07 -18.61
CA ASP A 200 -11.05 9.65 -20.00
C ASP A 200 -9.88 8.68 -20.26
N PRO A 201 -10.13 7.52 -20.89
CA PRO A 201 -9.04 6.60 -21.23
C PRO A 201 -8.08 7.24 -22.22
N ILE A 202 -6.78 6.98 -22.07
CA ILE A 202 -5.72 7.62 -22.86
C ILE A 202 -5.16 6.60 -23.85
N PRO A 203 -5.22 6.85 -25.18
CA PRO A 203 -4.56 6.00 -26.15
C PRO A 203 -3.05 6.06 -25.96
N VAL A 204 -2.42 4.91 -25.77
CA VAL A 204 -0.98 4.81 -25.51
C VAL A 204 -0.29 3.90 -26.52
N GLN A 205 0.98 4.19 -26.78
CA GLN A 205 1.82 3.45 -27.73
C GLN A 205 3.09 2.98 -27.04
N THR A 206 3.53 1.78 -27.41
CA THR A 206 4.74 1.13 -26.93
C THR A 206 5.94 2.06 -27.09
N GLY A 207 6.76 2.15 -26.04
CA GLY A 207 7.95 3.01 -25.98
C GLY A 207 7.66 4.49 -25.67
N LYS A 208 6.39 4.90 -25.54
CA LYS A 208 6.04 6.24 -25.05
C LYS A 208 6.00 6.28 -23.53
N LEU A 209 6.07 7.49 -23.00
CA LEU A 209 6.01 7.77 -21.56
C LEU A 209 4.64 8.33 -21.22
N LEU A 210 4.05 7.81 -20.14
CA LEU A 210 2.92 8.39 -19.44
C LEU A 210 3.44 9.02 -18.15
N ASN A 211 3.24 10.32 -17.97
CA ASN A 211 3.78 11.10 -16.85
C ASN A 211 2.77 12.15 -16.35
N SER A 212 3.05 12.70 -15.16
CA SER A 212 2.33 13.83 -14.53
C SER A 212 3.24 15.03 -14.35
#